data_AF-A0A518J108-F1
#
_entry.id   AF-A0A518J108-F1
#
_cell.length_a   1.000
_cell.length_b   1.000
_cell.length_c   1.000
_cell.angle_alpha   90.00
_cell.angle_beta   90.00
_cell.angle_gamma   90.00
#
_symmetry.space_group_name_H-M   'P 1'
#
loop_
_entity.id
_entity.type
_entity.pdbx_description
1 polymer ?
#
loop_
_entity_poly.entity_id
_entity_poly.type
_entity_poly.pdbx_seq_one_letter_code
_entity_poly.pdbx_strand_id
1 'polypeptide(L)'
;MSLFEIAREDATARIDGASDLFKTVVKSKDPKSIQRIKGLAFVDMYAAYEPSVLSSVSLYLTAVKDANLPVSRLQPGLQSLIKDPDLQSMTESKKVKWKRRSEMLAKLQSGLTGCAVVSVFPDDGSHYRMSQLHLIWDLLQLRGSVLPAKMLTPLIGEVVENRNAIAHGRERPETIGRRYTEVEIQEKLDQVKTICIHILTAAENGAISAVTAASV
;
A
#
# COMPACT_ATOMS: atom_id res chain seq x y z
N MET A 1 -16.61 -14.94 1.21
CA MET A 1 -15.19 -14.55 1.34
C MET A 1 -15.13 -13.04 1.22
N SER A 2 -14.48 -12.31 2.15
CA SER A 2 -14.37 -10.84 2.03
C SER A 2 -13.36 -10.50 0.92
N LEU A 3 -13.47 -9.31 0.31
CA LEU A 3 -12.49 -8.87 -0.69
C LEU A 3 -11.07 -8.73 -0.10
N PHE A 4 -10.98 -8.41 1.20
CA PHE A 4 -9.70 -8.40 1.93
C PHE A 4 -9.11 -9.79 2.09
N GLU A 5 -9.93 -10.83 2.25
CA GLU A 5 -9.45 -12.21 2.30
C GLU A 5 -8.86 -12.63 0.95
N ILE A 6 -9.55 -12.31 -0.17
CA ILE A 6 -9.04 -12.56 -1.52
C ILE A 6 -7.69 -11.85 -1.74
N ALA A 7 -7.56 -10.61 -1.27
CA ALA A 7 -6.31 -9.87 -1.38
C ALA A 7 -5.16 -10.49 -0.54
N ARG A 8 -5.47 -11.05 0.63
CA ARG A 8 -4.48 -11.77 1.46
C ARG A 8 -4.06 -13.08 0.83
N GLU A 9 -5.01 -13.83 0.24
CA GLU A 9 -4.73 -15.05 -0.50
C GLU A 9 -3.83 -14.76 -1.71
N ASP A 10 -4.12 -13.71 -2.49
CA ASP A 10 -3.27 -13.29 -3.63
C ASP A 10 -1.86 -12.89 -3.16
N ALA A 11 -1.74 -12.05 -2.13
CA ALA A 11 -0.43 -11.65 -1.59
C ALA A 11 0.39 -12.86 -1.10
N THR A 12 -0.29 -13.81 -0.45
CA THR A 12 0.31 -15.07 0.02
C THR A 12 0.77 -15.92 -1.15
N ALA A 13 -0.09 -16.14 -2.16
CA ALA A 13 0.20 -16.94 -3.33
C ALA A 13 1.39 -16.38 -4.13
N ARG A 14 1.51 -15.06 -4.24
CA ARG A 14 2.66 -14.41 -4.90
C ARG A 14 3.98 -14.71 -4.20
N ILE A 15 4.03 -14.54 -2.88
CA ILE A 15 5.26 -14.82 -2.12
C ILE A 15 5.57 -16.32 -2.09
N ASP A 16 4.57 -17.17 -1.90
CA ASP A 16 4.78 -18.63 -1.86
C ASP A 16 5.29 -19.13 -3.22
N GLY A 17 4.72 -18.65 -4.33
CA GLY A 17 5.21 -18.93 -5.68
C GLY A 17 6.65 -18.46 -5.91
N ALA A 18 7.00 -17.26 -5.41
CA ALA A 18 8.37 -16.75 -5.48
C ALA A 18 9.35 -17.60 -4.66
N SER A 19 8.96 -18.00 -3.45
CA SER A 19 9.72 -18.91 -2.58
C SER A 19 9.93 -20.28 -3.25
N ASP A 20 8.90 -20.83 -3.88
CA ASP A 20 9.00 -22.13 -4.55
C ASP A 20 9.90 -22.09 -5.79
N LEU A 21 9.79 -21.02 -6.59
CA LEU A 21 10.70 -20.78 -7.70
C LEU A 21 12.14 -20.62 -7.21
N PHE A 22 12.35 -19.82 -6.16
CA PHE A 22 13.65 -19.60 -5.54
C PHE A 22 14.29 -20.92 -5.09
N LYS A 23 13.57 -21.73 -4.31
CA LYS A 23 14.01 -23.05 -3.85
C LYS A 23 14.31 -24.00 -5.01
N THR A 24 13.51 -23.95 -6.07
CA THR A 24 13.72 -24.79 -7.26
C THR A 24 15.03 -24.44 -7.97
N VAL A 25 15.32 -23.14 -8.14
CA VAL A 25 16.57 -22.71 -8.77
C VAL A 25 17.77 -22.99 -7.87
N VAL A 26 17.66 -22.81 -6.55
CA VAL A 26 18.74 -23.15 -5.59
C VAL A 26 19.13 -24.63 -5.69
N LYS A 27 18.16 -25.53 -5.85
CA LYS A 27 18.43 -26.97 -6.02
C LYS A 27 19.24 -27.31 -7.28
N SER A 28 19.25 -26.45 -8.29
CA SER A 28 20.07 -26.65 -9.50
C SER A 28 21.58 -26.61 -9.23
N LYS A 29 21.99 -25.99 -8.12
CA LYS A 29 23.40 -25.74 -7.74
C LYS A 29 24.22 -24.96 -8.77
N ASP A 30 23.58 -24.33 -9.77
CA ASP A 30 24.27 -23.43 -10.69
C ASP A 30 24.50 -22.05 -10.05
N PRO A 31 25.75 -21.64 -9.78
CA PRO A 31 26.03 -20.39 -9.07
C PRO A 31 25.48 -19.15 -9.78
N LYS A 32 25.46 -19.13 -11.12
CA LYS A 32 24.95 -17.99 -11.90
C LYS A 32 23.44 -17.86 -11.75
N SER A 33 22.71 -18.96 -11.93
CA SER A 33 21.27 -18.99 -11.73
C SER A 33 20.87 -18.65 -10.30
N ILE A 34 21.64 -19.13 -9.30
CA ILE A 34 21.42 -18.80 -7.88
C ILE A 34 21.60 -17.30 -7.63
N GLN A 35 22.67 -16.69 -8.15
CA GLN A 35 22.86 -15.24 -8.02
C GLN A 35 21.74 -14.46 -8.70
N ARG A 36 21.32 -14.89 -9.88
CA ARG A 36 20.24 -14.24 -10.62
C ARG A 36 18.92 -14.29 -9.86
N ILE A 37 18.53 -15.46 -9.37
CA ILE A 37 17.23 -15.64 -8.71
C ILE A 37 17.16 -14.90 -7.37
N LYS A 38 18.29 -14.80 -6.63
CA LYS A 38 18.36 -13.96 -5.42
C LYS A 38 18.07 -12.49 -5.72
N GLY A 39 18.56 -11.98 -6.85
CA GLY A 39 18.24 -10.63 -7.29
C GLY A 39 16.79 -10.47 -7.72
N LEU A 40 16.27 -11.42 -8.52
CA LEU A 40 14.88 -11.42 -8.97
C LEU A 40 13.87 -11.56 -7.83
N ALA A 41 14.23 -12.23 -6.74
CA ALA A 41 13.38 -12.34 -5.55
C ALA A 41 12.95 -10.96 -5.01
N PHE A 42 13.76 -9.90 -5.13
CA PHE A 42 13.35 -8.54 -4.75
C PHE A 42 12.27 -7.96 -5.67
N VAL A 43 12.27 -8.36 -6.94
CA VAL A 43 11.20 -7.99 -7.89
C VAL A 43 9.91 -8.70 -7.49
N ASP A 44 9.98 -10.00 -7.16
CA ASP A 44 8.82 -10.77 -6.72
C ASP A 44 8.26 -10.29 -5.37
N MET A 45 9.13 -9.98 -4.41
CA MET A 45 8.75 -9.33 -3.14
C MET A 45 7.96 -8.05 -3.39
N TYR A 46 8.48 -7.17 -4.26
CA TYR A 46 7.81 -5.93 -4.61
C TYR A 46 6.47 -6.19 -5.33
N ALA A 47 6.42 -7.20 -6.20
CA ALA A 47 5.22 -7.59 -6.94
C ALA A 47 4.11 -8.17 -6.05
N ALA A 48 4.39 -8.56 -4.80
CA ALA A 48 3.39 -8.85 -3.78
C ALA A 48 3.09 -7.63 -2.91
N TYR A 49 4.12 -6.87 -2.55
CA TYR A 49 4.03 -5.72 -1.66
C TYR A 49 3.21 -4.56 -2.24
N GLU A 50 3.52 -4.09 -3.45
CA GLU A 50 2.82 -2.96 -4.06
C GLU A 50 1.32 -3.23 -4.24
N PRO A 51 0.88 -4.37 -4.81
CA PRO A 51 -0.54 -4.70 -4.88
C PRO A 51 -1.21 -4.80 -3.50
N SER A 52 -0.50 -5.24 -2.47
CA SER A 52 -1.06 -5.32 -1.10
C SER A 52 -1.35 -3.92 -0.55
N VAL A 53 -0.43 -2.97 -0.73
CA VAL A 53 -0.65 -1.56 -0.34
C VAL A 53 -1.78 -0.95 -1.16
N LEU A 54 -1.77 -1.12 -2.48
CA LEU A 54 -2.81 -0.58 -3.37
C LEU A 54 -4.20 -1.14 -3.03
N SER A 55 -4.28 -2.45 -2.82
CA SER A 55 -5.53 -3.13 -2.45
C SER A 55 -6.02 -2.68 -1.09
N SER A 56 -5.11 -2.46 -0.11
CA SER A 56 -5.50 -1.99 1.22
C SER A 56 -6.26 -0.67 1.17
N VAL A 57 -5.79 0.31 0.38
CA VAL A 57 -6.46 1.60 0.20
C VAL A 57 -7.74 1.43 -0.61
N SER A 58 -7.68 0.73 -1.74
CA SER A 58 -8.81 0.58 -2.65
C SER A 58 -10.01 -0.12 -1.99
N LEU A 59 -9.74 -1.20 -1.24
CA LEU A 59 -10.75 -1.96 -0.52
C LEU A 59 -11.30 -1.18 0.68
N TYR A 60 -10.45 -0.43 1.40
CA TYR A 60 -10.89 0.47 2.46
C TYR A 60 -11.89 1.50 1.92
N LEU A 61 -11.52 2.20 0.84
CA LEU A 61 -12.39 3.23 0.24
C LEU A 61 -13.68 2.64 -0.32
N THR A 62 -13.62 1.42 -0.88
CA THR A 62 -14.79 0.68 -1.35
C THR A 62 -15.74 0.36 -0.20
N ALA A 63 -15.24 -0.12 0.94
CA ALA A 63 -16.07 -0.40 2.11
C ALA A 63 -16.78 0.86 2.65
N VAL A 64 -16.08 2.00 2.68
CA VAL A 64 -16.67 3.28 3.10
C VAL A 64 -17.72 3.77 2.10
N LYS A 65 -17.45 3.62 0.80
CA LYS A 65 -18.39 3.95 -0.26
C LYS A 65 -19.68 3.14 -0.13
N ASP A 66 -19.55 1.83 0.05
CA ASP A 66 -20.68 0.89 0.11
C ASP A 66 -21.53 1.10 1.36
N ALA A 67 -20.95 1.62 2.44
CA ALA A 67 -21.70 2.07 3.62
C ALA A 67 -22.57 3.32 3.38
N ASN A 68 -22.38 4.00 2.24
CA ASN A 68 -23.15 5.18 1.80
C ASN A 68 -23.29 6.29 2.86
N LEU A 69 -22.20 6.52 3.61
CA LEU A 69 -22.18 7.48 4.71
C LEU A 69 -22.05 8.93 4.20
N PRO A 70 -22.65 9.92 4.89
CA PRO A 70 -22.38 11.33 4.61
C PRO A 70 -20.89 11.66 4.81
N VAL A 71 -20.30 12.43 3.90
CA VAL A 71 -18.87 12.80 3.96
C VAL A 71 -18.54 13.51 5.29
N SER A 72 -19.46 14.29 5.84
CA SER A 72 -19.31 14.98 7.13
C SER A 72 -19.06 14.04 8.31
N ARG A 73 -19.48 12.77 8.22
CA ARG A 73 -19.31 11.77 9.29
C ARG A 73 -18.00 11.00 9.17
N LEU A 74 -17.30 11.15 8.06
CA LEU A 74 -15.99 10.51 7.84
C LEU A 74 -14.92 11.29 8.59
N GLN A 75 -13.84 10.61 8.99
CA GLN A 75 -12.72 11.30 9.61
C GLN A 75 -12.03 12.32 8.66
N PRO A 76 -11.37 13.36 9.19
CA PRO A 76 -10.78 14.43 8.37
C PRO A 76 -9.80 13.96 7.28
N GLY A 77 -8.98 12.94 7.56
CA GLY A 77 -8.06 12.38 6.56
C GLY A 77 -8.80 11.79 5.36
N LEU A 78 -9.89 11.07 5.61
CA LEU A 78 -10.72 10.48 4.57
C LEU A 78 -11.56 11.54 3.83
N GLN A 79 -12.04 12.57 4.53
CA GLN A 79 -12.67 13.73 3.89
C GLN A 79 -11.69 14.37 2.89
N SER A 80 -10.42 14.51 3.25
CA SER A 80 -9.40 15.09 2.37
C SER A 80 -9.18 14.25 1.10
N LEU A 81 -9.16 12.93 1.22
CA LEU A 81 -9.03 12.02 0.08
C LEU A 81 -10.23 12.08 -0.87
N ILE A 82 -11.44 12.04 -0.33
CA ILE A 82 -12.68 12.06 -1.12
C ILE A 82 -12.88 13.43 -1.80
N LYS A 83 -12.32 14.49 -1.20
CA LYS A 83 -12.37 15.86 -1.72
C LYS A 83 -11.12 16.27 -2.49
N ASP A 84 -10.23 15.34 -2.82
CA ASP A 84 -9.02 15.65 -3.60
C ASP A 84 -9.32 16.45 -4.89
N PRO A 85 -10.33 16.11 -5.72
CA PRO A 85 -10.66 16.92 -6.90
C PRO A 85 -11.08 18.37 -6.56
N ASP A 86 -11.86 18.54 -5.48
CA ASP A 86 -12.28 19.86 -5.01
C ASP A 86 -11.04 20.65 -4.53
N LEU A 87 -10.13 20.00 -3.78
CA LEU A 87 -8.90 20.58 -3.25
C LEU A 87 -7.91 20.97 -4.34
N GLN A 88 -7.69 20.10 -5.34
CA GLN A 88 -6.83 20.38 -6.50
C GLN A 88 -7.32 21.61 -7.25
N SER A 89 -8.63 21.70 -7.51
CA SER A 89 -9.24 22.85 -8.21
C SER A 89 -9.04 24.19 -7.48
N MET A 90 -8.86 24.17 -6.15
CA MET A 90 -8.63 25.38 -5.36
C MET A 90 -7.20 25.90 -5.50
N THR A 91 -6.22 25.02 -5.69
CA THR A 91 -4.81 25.37 -5.88
C THR A 91 -4.60 26.25 -7.10
N GLU A 92 -5.42 26.04 -8.14
CA GLU A 92 -5.35 26.73 -9.42
C GLU A 92 -6.03 28.12 -9.42
N SER A 93 -6.82 28.44 -8.39
CA SER A 93 -7.73 29.61 -8.40
C SER A 93 -7.32 30.74 -7.44
N LYS A 94 -6.47 31.67 -7.92
CA LYS A 94 -5.98 32.80 -7.09
C LYS A 94 -7.06 33.84 -6.71
N LYS A 95 -8.00 34.16 -7.61
CA LYS A 95 -8.96 35.28 -7.43
C LYS A 95 -10.21 34.94 -6.62
N VAL A 96 -10.60 33.67 -6.53
CA VAL A 96 -11.87 33.21 -5.92
C VAL A 96 -11.66 32.22 -4.76
N LYS A 97 -10.43 32.13 -4.24
CA LYS A 97 -10.02 31.12 -3.25
C LYS A 97 -10.92 31.02 -2.02
N TRP A 98 -11.35 32.15 -1.45
CA TRP A 98 -12.17 32.17 -0.24
C TRP A 98 -13.61 31.72 -0.49
N LYS A 99 -14.18 32.10 -1.65
CA LYS A 99 -15.50 31.65 -2.08
C LYS A 99 -15.52 30.14 -2.28
N ARG A 100 -14.55 29.59 -3.03
CA ARG A 100 -14.43 28.13 -3.25
C ARG A 100 -14.23 27.34 -1.96
N ARG A 101 -13.39 27.84 -1.03
CA ARG A 101 -13.21 27.24 0.30
C ARG A 101 -14.52 27.18 1.09
N SER A 102 -15.27 28.28 1.12
CA SER A 102 -16.56 28.35 1.80
C SER A 102 -17.58 27.40 1.17
N GLU A 103 -17.63 27.32 -0.16
CA GLU A 103 -18.51 26.41 -0.90
C GLU A 103 -18.16 24.94 -0.63
N MET A 104 -16.87 24.59 -0.60
CA MET A 104 -16.40 23.24 -0.28
C MET A 104 -16.78 22.81 1.14
N LEU A 105 -16.56 23.69 2.13
CA LEU A 105 -16.92 23.43 3.53
C LEU A 105 -18.44 23.32 3.71
N ALA A 106 -19.21 24.17 3.02
CA ALA A 106 -20.67 24.07 3.01
C ALA A 106 -21.15 22.74 2.40
N LYS A 107 -20.53 22.28 1.30
CA LYS A 107 -20.82 20.97 0.68
C LYS A 107 -20.44 19.80 1.59
N LEU A 108 -19.39 19.93 2.40
CA LEU A 108 -19.05 18.90 3.40
C LEU A 108 -20.15 18.81 4.46
N GLN A 109 -20.69 19.95 4.89
CA GLN A 109 -21.71 20.01 5.94
C GLN A 109 -23.14 19.70 5.45
N SER A 110 -23.41 19.75 4.14
CA SER A 110 -24.77 19.63 3.60
C SER A 110 -25.39 18.23 3.72
N GLY A 111 -24.70 17.26 4.34
CA GLY A 111 -25.25 15.92 4.62
C GLY A 111 -25.54 15.08 3.39
N LEU A 112 -25.04 15.49 2.21
CA LEU A 112 -25.21 14.73 0.97
C LEU A 112 -24.52 13.37 1.12
N THR A 113 -25.32 12.33 0.91
CA THR A 113 -24.87 10.94 0.85
C THR A 113 -24.30 10.64 -0.54
N GLY A 114 -23.51 9.58 -0.64
CA GLY A 114 -22.85 9.19 -1.89
C GLY A 114 -21.46 9.82 -2.02
N CYS A 115 -20.48 9.16 -1.43
CA CYS A 115 -19.09 9.38 -1.83
C CYS A 115 -18.91 8.80 -3.24
N ALA A 116 -18.84 9.67 -4.25
CA ALA A 116 -18.15 9.29 -5.48
C ALA A 116 -16.67 9.14 -5.11
N VAL A 117 -16.28 7.94 -4.66
CA VAL A 117 -14.87 7.62 -4.48
C VAL A 117 -14.25 7.65 -5.86
N VAL A 118 -13.62 8.78 -6.16
CA VAL A 118 -12.61 8.85 -7.22
C VAL A 118 -11.49 7.92 -6.78
N SER A 119 -10.91 7.17 -7.71
CA SER A 119 -9.76 6.31 -7.48
C SER A 119 -8.54 7.14 -7.07
N VAL A 120 -8.54 7.66 -5.84
CA VAL A 120 -7.49 8.49 -5.27
C VAL A 120 -6.61 7.59 -4.43
N PHE A 121 -5.33 7.55 -4.77
CA PHE A 121 -4.31 6.87 -3.98
C PHE A 121 -3.41 7.92 -3.34
N PRO A 122 -3.20 7.92 -2.01
CA PRO A 122 -2.32 8.88 -1.37
C PRO A 122 -0.88 8.70 -1.85
N ASP A 123 -0.34 9.70 -2.54
CA ASP A 123 1.04 9.70 -3.03
C ASP A 123 1.84 10.86 -2.43
N ASP A 124 3.05 10.54 -1.98
CA ASP A 124 4.04 11.49 -1.47
C ASP A 124 5.30 11.55 -2.37
N GLY A 125 5.27 10.85 -3.52
CA GLY A 125 6.40 10.73 -4.45
C GLY A 125 7.49 9.76 -4.00
N SER A 126 7.32 9.06 -2.87
CA SER A 126 8.33 8.13 -2.36
C SER A 126 8.23 6.72 -2.96
N HIS A 127 7.17 6.42 -3.73
CA HIS A 127 6.93 5.15 -4.42
C HIS A 127 6.96 3.92 -3.50
N TYR A 128 5.95 3.83 -2.64
CA TYR A 128 5.67 2.75 -1.70
C TYR A 128 6.76 2.57 -0.65
N ARG A 129 7.46 3.66 -0.29
CA ARG A 129 8.37 3.64 0.86
C ARG A 129 7.61 3.92 2.14
N MET A 130 8.34 3.87 3.25
CA MET A 130 7.77 4.06 4.59
C MET A 130 7.00 5.37 4.74
N SER A 131 7.43 6.47 4.12
CA SER A 131 6.73 7.75 4.23
C SER A 131 5.32 7.67 3.63
N GLN A 132 5.16 7.01 2.47
CA GLN A 132 3.85 6.78 1.87
C GLN A 132 2.98 5.88 2.75
N LEU A 133 3.56 4.84 3.36
CA LEU A 133 2.79 4.01 4.30
C LEU A 133 2.30 4.80 5.52
N HIS A 134 3.11 5.71 6.07
CA HIS A 134 2.67 6.59 7.16
C HIS A 134 1.57 7.53 6.70
N LEU A 135 1.71 8.13 5.50
CA LEU A 135 0.66 8.97 4.91
C LEU A 135 -0.66 8.21 4.78
N ILE A 136 -0.62 6.97 4.29
CA ILE A 136 -1.80 6.10 4.20
C ILE A 136 -2.39 5.86 5.60
N TRP A 137 -1.56 5.52 6.58
CA TRP A 137 -2.01 5.30 7.96
C TRP A 137 -2.71 6.53 8.55
N ASP A 138 -2.12 7.71 8.34
CA ASP A 138 -2.63 8.98 8.88
C ASP A 138 -3.95 9.38 8.21
N LEU A 139 -4.03 9.26 6.89
CA LEU A 139 -5.24 9.63 6.14
C LEU A 139 -6.41 8.69 6.39
N LEU A 140 -6.13 7.38 6.45
CA LEU A 140 -7.15 6.37 6.75
C LEU A 140 -7.40 6.23 8.26
N GLN A 141 -6.59 6.88 9.10
CA GLN A 141 -6.60 6.77 10.58
C GLN A 141 -6.55 5.31 11.07
N LEU A 142 -5.67 4.52 10.43
CA LEU A 142 -5.46 3.14 10.84
C LEU A 142 -4.83 3.09 12.23
N ARG A 143 -5.28 2.12 13.04
CA ARG A 143 -4.76 1.94 14.40
C ARG A 143 -3.51 1.06 14.39
N GLY A 144 -2.67 1.22 15.41
CA GLY A 144 -1.47 0.42 15.60
C GLY A 144 -0.29 0.88 14.74
N SER A 145 0.75 0.05 14.67
CA SER A 145 1.96 0.37 13.91
C SER A 145 1.80 0.09 12.42
N VAL A 146 2.49 0.90 11.60
CA VAL A 146 2.53 0.73 10.14
C VAL A 146 3.10 -0.63 9.72
N LEU A 147 4.09 -1.12 10.47
CA LEU A 147 4.71 -2.43 10.27
C LEU A 147 4.47 -3.32 11.50
N PRO A 148 4.50 -4.65 11.32
CA PRO A 148 4.35 -5.59 12.45
C PRO A 148 5.54 -5.52 13.43
N ALA A 149 6.73 -5.12 12.96
CA ALA A 149 7.89 -4.85 13.80
C ALA A 149 8.73 -3.69 13.23
N LYS A 150 9.22 -2.79 14.11
CA LYS A 150 10.01 -1.61 13.71
C LYS A 150 11.30 -1.98 12.97
N MET A 151 11.89 -3.12 13.28
CA MET A 151 13.12 -3.62 12.63
C MET A 151 12.95 -3.94 11.14
N LEU A 152 11.71 -4.01 10.62
CA LEU A 152 11.42 -4.28 9.21
C LEU A 152 11.44 -3.02 8.33
N THR A 153 11.57 -1.82 8.91
CA THR A 153 11.65 -0.56 8.14
C THR A 153 12.75 -0.57 7.06
N PRO A 154 14.00 -1.00 7.34
CA PRO A 154 15.04 -1.05 6.32
C PRO A 154 14.70 -1.98 5.15
N LEU A 155 13.97 -3.06 5.40
CA LEU A 155 13.59 -4.04 4.37
C LEU A 155 12.71 -3.41 3.28
N ILE A 156 11.76 -2.54 3.64
CA ILE A 156 10.93 -1.84 2.65
C ILE A 156 11.80 -0.98 1.73
N GLY A 157 12.72 -0.20 2.32
CA GLY A 157 13.63 0.63 1.55
C GLY A 157 14.51 -0.18 0.60
N GLU A 158 14.99 -1.32 1.07
CA GLU A 158 15.81 -2.27 0.33
C GLU A 158 15.06 -2.94 -0.83
N VAL A 159 13.83 -3.44 -0.59
CA VAL A 159 12.98 -4.06 -1.62
C VAL A 159 12.68 -3.07 -2.73
N VAL A 160 12.26 -1.86 -2.38
CA VAL A 160 11.96 -0.79 -3.35
C VAL A 160 13.22 -0.43 -4.14
N GLU A 161 14.37 -0.24 -3.48
CA GLU A 161 15.60 0.16 -4.15
C GLU A 161 16.13 -0.91 -5.10
N ASN A 162 16.20 -2.17 -4.65
CA ASN A 162 16.68 -3.29 -5.44
C ASN A 162 15.76 -3.54 -6.64
N ARG A 163 14.42 -3.52 -6.43
CA ARG A 163 13.47 -3.64 -7.54
C ARG A 163 13.68 -2.51 -8.55
N ASN A 164 13.76 -1.26 -8.11
CA ASN A 164 13.95 -0.11 -8.99
C ASN A 164 15.27 -0.20 -9.76
N ALA A 165 16.36 -0.59 -9.10
CA ALA A 165 17.66 -0.75 -9.74
C ALA A 165 17.61 -1.80 -10.87
N ILE A 166 16.91 -2.93 -10.65
CA ILE A 166 16.72 -3.98 -11.67
C ILE A 166 15.80 -3.51 -12.79
N ALA A 167 14.61 -3.00 -12.44
CA ALA A 167 13.58 -2.62 -13.40
C ALA A 167 14.02 -1.48 -14.33
N HIS A 168 14.81 -0.53 -13.83
CA HIS A 168 15.37 0.56 -14.62
C HIS A 168 16.72 0.21 -15.28
N GLY A 169 17.19 -1.04 -15.16
CA GLY A 169 18.44 -1.50 -15.78
C GLY A 169 19.72 -0.90 -15.20
N ARG A 170 19.65 -0.26 -14.02
CA ARG A 170 20.83 0.30 -13.33
C ARG A 170 21.74 -0.78 -12.78
N GLU A 171 21.16 -1.91 -12.37
CA GLU A 171 21.86 -3.06 -11.82
C GLU A 171 21.31 -4.35 -12.43
N ARG A 172 22.19 -5.33 -12.64
CA ARG A 172 21.75 -6.67 -13.07
C ARG A 172 21.30 -7.50 -11.85
N PRO A 173 20.29 -8.38 -11.96
CA PRO A 173 19.85 -9.22 -10.84
C PRO A 173 21.00 -9.99 -10.16
N GLU A 174 21.96 -10.51 -10.92
CA GLU A 174 23.11 -11.25 -10.39
C GLU A 174 24.01 -10.36 -9.50
N THR A 175 24.11 -9.07 -9.82
CA THR A 175 24.94 -8.09 -9.10
C THR A 175 24.34 -7.68 -7.76
N ILE A 176 23.01 -7.72 -7.66
CA ILE A 176 22.28 -7.58 -6.40
C ILE A 176 22.32 -8.90 -5.64
N GLY A 177 21.96 -10.02 -6.28
CA GLY A 177 21.85 -11.31 -5.62
C GLY A 177 23.15 -11.84 -5.03
N ARG A 178 24.33 -11.46 -5.55
CA ARG A 178 25.63 -11.79 -4.93
C ARG A 178 25.81 -11.20 -3.52
N ARG A 179 25.05 -10.17 -3.14
CA ARG A 179 25.14 -9.47 -1.85
C ARG A 179 24.43 -10.23 -0.72
N TYR A 180 23.66 -11.26 -1.06
CA TYR A 180 22.80 -11.98 -0.14
C TYR A 180 23.10 -13.47 -0.15
N THR A 181 22.93 -14.09 1.01
CA THR A 181 22.87 -15.54 1.17
C THR A 181 21.49 -16.07 0.79
N GLU A 182 21.38 -17.38 0.61
CA GLU A 182 20.09 -18.02 0.32
C GLU A 182 19.11 -17.93 1.50
N VAL A 183 19.64 -18.05 2.72
CA VAL A 183 18.86 -17.93 3.97
C VAL A 183 18.29 -16.52 4.09
N GLU A 184 19.09 -15.48 3.87
CA GLU A 184 18.62 -14.09 3.94
C GLU A 184 17.51 -13.80 2.93
N ILE A 185 17.59 -14.34 1.71
CA ILE A 185 16.52 -14.14 0.71
C ILE A 185 15.21 -14.81 1.14
N GLN A 186 15.29 -16.04 1.67
CA GLN A 186 14.11 -16.73 2.19
C GLN A 186 13.48 -15.97 3.37
N GLU A 187 14.30 -15.54 4.33
CA GLU A 187 13.82 -14.76 5.47
C GLU A 187 13.15 -13.45 5.02
N LYS A 188 13.72 -12.77 4.03
CA LYS A 188 13.13 -11.55 3.47
C LYS A 188 11.80 -11.81 2.78
N LEU A 189 11.64 -12.93 2.07
CA LEU A 189 10.36 -13.31 1.46
C LEU A 189 9.29 -13.48 2.55
N ASP A 190 9.61 -14.23 3.60
CA ASP A 190 8.68 -14.49 4.72
C ASP A 190 8.33 -13.19 5.48
N GLN A 191 9.30 -12.30 5.66
CA GLN A 191 9.10 -10.97 6.25
C GLN A 191 8.20 -10.09 5.38
N VAL A 192 8.39 -10.05 4.06
CA VAL A 192 7.53 -9.30 3.13
C VAL A 192 6.10 -9.86 3.15
N LYS A 193 5.92 -11.18 3.14
CA LYS A 193 4.60 -11.81 3.31
C LYS A 193 3.90 -11.33 4.57
N THR A 194 4.62 -11.33 5.70
CA THR A 194 4.11 -10.86 6.99
C THR A 194 3.69 -9.39 6.92
N ILE A 195 4.48 -8.54 6.25
CA ILE A 195 4.14 -7.12 6.05
C ILE A 195 2.88 -6.95 5.19
N CYS A 196 2.77 -7.66 4.08
CA CYS A 196 1.61 -7.60 3.19
C CYS A 196 0.31 -7.95 3.95
N ILE A 197 0.34 -9.05 4.70
CA ILE A 197 -0.79 -9.50 5.51
C ILE A 197 -1.14 -8.45 6.57
N HIS A 198 -0.13 -7.92 7.29
CA HIS A 198 -0.33 -6.87 8.30
C HIS A 198 -1.03 -5.63 7.73
N ILE A 199 -0.59 -5.15 6.56
CA ILE A 199 -1.16 -3.97 5.91
C ILE A 199 -2.63 -4.20 5.54
N LEU A 200 -2.94 -5.35 4.94
CA LEU A 200 -4.31 -5.71 4.56
C LEU A 200 -5.21 -5.86 5.79
N THR A 201 -4.73 -6.49 6.86
CA THR A 201 -5.47 -6.65 8.12
C THR A 201 -5.71 -5.30 8.81
N ALA A 202 -4.71 -4.42 8.83
CA ALA A 202 -4.87 -3.09 9.41
C ALA A 202 -5.93 -2.26 8.66
N ALA A 203 -5.92 -2.33 7.32
CA ALA A 203 -6.92 -1.66 6.49
C ALA A 203 -8.32 -2.24 6.66
N GLU A 204 -8.49 -3.56 6.73
CA GLU A 204 -9.80 -4.18 6.99
C GLU A 204 -10.39 -3.74 8.34
N ASN A 205 -9.57 -3.80 9.40
CA ASN A 205 -9.98 -3.36 10.74
C ASN A 205 -10.31 -1.87 10.78
N GLY A 206 -9.52 -1.04 10.08
CA GLY A 206 -9.76 0.38 9.93
C GLY A 206 -11.09 0.67 9.23
N ALA A 207 -11.36 -0.04 8.13
CA ALA A 207 -12.60 0.12 7.36
C ALA A 207 -13.83 -0.22 8.21
N ILE A 208 -13.81 -1.36 8.91
CA ILE A 208 -14.87 -1.75 9.85
C ILE A 208 -15.09 -0.68 10.91
N SER A 209 -13.99 -0.15 11.49
CA SER A 209 -14.07 0.89 12.52
C SER A 209 -14.66 2.20 12.00
N ALA A 210 -14.25 2.63 10.80
CA ALA A 210 -14.73 3.86 10.19
C ALA A 210 -16.21 3.78 9.80
N VAL A 211 -16.65 2.65 9.25
CA VAL A 211 -18.07 2.43 8.95
C VAL A 211 -18.88 2.45 10.23
N THR A 212 -18.46 1.69 11.25
CA THR A 212 -19.19 1.60 12.53
C THR A 212 -19.31 2.95 13.23
N ALA A 213 -18.22 3.72 13.31
CA ALA A 213 -18.19 5.01 14.00
C ALA A 213 -19.07 6.07 13.34
N ALA A 214 -19.23 6.02 12.02
CA ALA A 214 -20.03 6.97 11.25
C ALA A 214 -21.53 6.59 11.17
N SER A 215 -21.87 5.34 11.48
CA SER A 215 -23.26 4.85 11.54
C SER A 215 -24.00 5.21 12.84
N VAL A 216 -23.27 5.47 13.93
CA VAL A 216 -23.80 5.95 15.23
C VAL A 216 -24.02 7.46 15.19
#